data_AF-A0A522FKW1-F1
#
_entry.id   AF-A0A522FKW1-F1
#
_cell.length_a   1.000
_cell.length_b   1.000
_cell.length_c   1.000
_cell.angle_alpha   90.00
_cell.angle_beta   90.00
_cell.angle_gamma   90.00
#
_symmetry.space_group_name_H-M   'P 1'
#
loop_
_entity.id
_entity.type
_entity.pdbx_description
1 polymer ?
#
loop_
_entity_poly.entity_id
_entity_poly.type
_entity_poly.pdbx_seq_one_letter_code
_entity_poly.pdbx_strand_id
1 'polypeptide(L)' 'MIINPEKWKQFEDDYNANHKIDFSKNLEIFEKMLEMARELKVFPRKDPLEGLEHKIRLAKILNSHG' A
#
# COMPACT_ATOMS: atom_id res chain seq x y z
N MET A 1 18.19 -1.56 -19.88
CA MET A 1 18.18 -0.74 -21.10
C MET A 1 17.46 -1.54 -22.17
N ILE A 2 16.41 -0.99 -22.80
CA ILE A 2 15.63 -1.73 -23.80
C ILE A 2 16.39 -1.73 -25.13
N ILE A 3 16.65 -2.91 -25.68
CA ILE A 3 17.51 -3.12 -26.86
C ILE A 3 16.81 -2.70 -28.16
N ASN A 4 15.49 -2.85 -28.23
CA ASN A 4 14.67 -2.46 -29.38
C ASN A 4 13.36 -1.80 -28.92
N PRO A 5 13.32 -0.46 -28.88
CA PRO A 5 12.14 0.29 -28.43
C PRO A 5 10.90 0.09 -29.32
N GLU A 6 11.03 -0.06 -30.64
CA GLU A 6 9.86 -0.21 -31.52
C GLU A 6 9.14 -1.55 -31.28
N LYS A 7 9.90 -2.65 -31.18
CA LYS A 7 9.33 -3.97 -30.86
C LYS A 7 8.70 -3.99 -29.47
N TRP A 8 9.30 -3.27 -28.52
CA TRP A 8 8.74 -3.15 -27.18
C TRP A 8 7.39 -2.44 -27.21
N LYS A 9 7.31 -1.32 -27.93
CA LYS A 9 6.07 -0.57 -28.09
C LYS A 9 4.98 -1.40 -28.77
N GLN A 10 5.30 -2.12 -29.84
CA GLN A 10 4.33 -3.02 -30.50
C GLN A 10 3.79 -4.08 -29.54
N PHE A 11 4.67 -4.69 -28.74
CA PHE A 11 4.24 -5.63 -27.71
C PHE A 11 3.31 -4.99 -26.68
N GLU A 12 3.61 -3.79 -26.18
CA GLU A 12 2.75 -3.08 -25.23
C GLU A 12 1.40 -2.72 -25.85
N ASP A 13 1.38 -2.24 -27.09
CA ASP A 13 0.16 -1.89 -27.83
C ASP A 13 -0.73 -3.13 -28.03
N ASP A 14 -0.14 -4.27 -28.45
CA ASP A 14 -0.84 -5.55 -28.62
C ASP A 14 -1.35 -6.10 -27.28
N TYR A 15 -0.53 -5.99 -26.23
CA TYR A 15 -0.90 -6.43 -24.89
C TYR A 15 -2.08 -5.62 -24.37
N ASN A 16 -2.02 -4.29 -24.47
CA ASN A 16 -3.09 -3.39 -24.01
C ASN A 16 -4.39 -3.55 -24.81
N ALA A 17 -4.30 -3.81 -26.11
CA ALA A 17 -5.47 -4.07 -26.95
C ALA A 17 -6.23 -5.34 -26.52
N ASN A 18 -5.49 -6.38 -26.12
CA ASN A 18 -6.06 -7.66 -25.70
C ASN A 18 -6.40 -7.73 -24.19
N HIS A 19 -5.81 -6.86 -23.37
CA HIS A 19 -5.99 -6.83 -21.93
C HIS A 19 -6.57 -5.48 -21.50
N LYS A 20 -7.88 -5.31 -21.71
CA LYS A 20 -8.58 -4.10 -21.28
C LYS A 20 -8.36 -3.88 -19.78
N ILE A 21 -7.77 -2.74 -19.44
CA ILE A 21 -7.49 -2.35 -18.06
C ILE A 21 -8.83 -2.14 -17.34
N ASP A 22 -9.10 -3.00 -16.36
CA ASP A 22 -10.21 -2.82 -15.43
C ASP A 22 -9.69 -2.00 -14.24
N PHE A 23 -9.94 -0.69 -14.30
CA PHE A 23 -9.51 0.24 -13.25
C PHE A 23 -10.07 -0.15 -11.88
N SER A 24 -11.35 -0.55 -11.82
CA SER A 24 -12.01 -0.91 -10.56
C SER A 24 -11.36 -2.14 -9.93
N LYS A 25 -11.09 -3.17 -10.73
CA LYS A 25 -10.39 -4.37 -10.26
C LYS A 25 -8.97 -4.07 -9.80
N ASN A 26 -8.23 -3.23 -10.55
CA ASN A 26 -6.88 -2.86 -10.17
C ASN A 26 -6.84 -2.04 -8.88
N LEU A 27 -7.80 -1.14 -8.70
CA LEU A 27 -7.94 -0.36 -7.47
C LEU A 27 -8.25 -1.28 -6.27
N GLU A 28 -9.13 -2.27 -6.43
CA GLU A 28 -9.44 -3.24 -5.39
C GLU A 28 -8.19 -4.03 -4.96
N ILE A 29 -7.38 -4.49 -5.92
CA ILE A 29 -6.12 -5.18 -5.63
C ILE A 29 -5.16 -4.26 -4.88
N PHE A 30 -5.02 -3.01 -5.34
CA PHE A 30 -4.18 -2.01 -4.69
C PHE A 30 -4.61 -1.75 -3.23
N GLU A 31 -5.90 -1.55 -2.99
CA GLU A 31 -6.43 -1.29 -1.65
C GLU A 31 -6.16 -2.44 -0.68
N LYS A 32 -6.35 -3.69 -1.14
CA LYS A 32 -6.04 -4.90 -0.36
C LYS A 32 -4.55 -5.02 -0.04
N MET A 33 -3.68 -4.74 -1.02
CA MET A 33 -2.23 -4.74 -0.80
C MET A 33 -1.80 -3.65 0.19
N LEU A 34 -2.42 -2.47 0.12
CA LEU A 34 -2.16 -1.38 1.04
C LEU A 34 -2.59 -1.73 2.47
N GLU A 35 -3.75 -2.36 2.64
CA GLU A 35 -4.20 -2.86 3.94
C GLU A 35 -3.20 -3.87 4.53
N MET A 36 -2.80 -4.87 3.75
CA MET A 36 -1.78 -5.84 4.15
C MET A 36 -0.45 -5.17 4.54
N ALA A 37 0.01 -4.18 3.77
CA ALA A 37 1.25 -3.48 4.06
C ALA A 37 1.20 -2.67 5.37
N ARG A 38 0.01 -2.18 5.76
CA ARG A 38 -0.24 -1.54 7.05
C ARG A 38 -0.24 -2.54 8.20
N GLU A 39 -0.85 -3.71 8.01
CA GLU A 39 -0.83 -4.80 9.00
C GLU A 39 0.58 -5.30 9.27
N LEU A 40 1.40 -5.43 8.22
CA LEU A 40 2.82 -5.78 8.30
C LEU A 40 3.69 -4.65 8.90
N LYS A 41 3.10 -3.49 9.21
CA LYS A 41 3.77 -2.30 9.77
C LYS A 41 4.90 -1.75 8.89
N VAL A 42 4.92 -2.10 7.60
CA VAL A 42 5.82 -1.50 6.61
C VAL A 42 5.32 -0.10 6.24
N PHE A 43 4.00 0.08 6.21
CA PHE A 43 3.36 1.38 6.02
C PHE A 43 2.72 1.89 7.32
N PRO A 44 2.59 3.22 7.48
CA PRO A 44 1.85 3.82 8.58
C PRO A 44 0.39 3.34 8.61
N ARG A 45 -0.15 3.20 9.83
CA ARG A 45 -1.55 2.86 10.06
C ARG A 45 -2.48 3.83 9.33
N LYS A 46 -3.69 3.34 9.02
CA LYS A 46 -4.71 4.16 8.37
C LYS A 46 -5.13 5.32 9.27
N ASP A 47 -5.34 5.04 10.56
CA ASP A 47 -5.51 6.07 11.59
C ASP A 47 -4.17 6.27 12.32
N PRO A 48 -3.55 7.47 12.21
CA PRO A 48 -2.30 7.77 12.90
C PRO A 48 -2.45 7.80 14.44
N LEU A 49 -3.67 7.94 14.97
CA LEU A 49 -3.94 7.97 16.41
C LEU A 49 -4.19 6.57 17.00
N GLU A 50 -4.35 5.56 16.15
CA GLU A 50 -4.62 4.18 16.61
C GLU A 50 -3.50 3.69 17.55
N GLY A 51 -3.86 3.37 18.79
CA GLY A 51 -2.93 2.88 19.82
C GLY A 51 -2.24 3.98 20.64
N LEU A 52 -2.55 5.26 20.40
CA LEU A 52 -2.02 6.38 21.19
C LEU A 52 -2.58 6.37 22.63
N GLU A 53 -3.83 5.97 22.81
CA GLU A 53 -4.50 5.85 24.11
C GLU A 53 -3.77 4.89 25.06
N HIS A 54 -3.27 3.77 24.52
CA HIS A 54 -2.48 2.82 25.28
C HIS A 54 -1.13 3.41 25.70
N LYS A 55 -0.47 4.17 24.81
CA LYS A 55 0.78 4.87 25.13
C LYS A 55 0.57 5.93 26.21
N ILE A 56 -0.49 6.74 26.11
CA ILE A 56 -0.85 7.73 27.14
C ILE A 56 -1.12 7.06 28.48
N ARG A 57 -1.85 5.94 28.49
CA ARG A 57 -2.13 5.18 29.72
C ARG A 57 -0.85 4.65 30.36
N LEU A 58 0.05 4.05 29.57
CA LEU A 58 1.35 3.55 30.05
C LEU A 58 2.20 4.68 30.63
N ALA A 59 2.27 5.82 29.95
CA ALA A 59 3.00 6.99 30.42
C ALA A 59 2.48 7.49 31.78
N LYS A 60 1.16 7.54 31.96
CA LYS A 60 0.55 7.93 33.25
C LYS A 60 0.94 6.97 34.39
N ILE A 61 0.90 5.66 34.15
CA ILE A 61 1.27 4.65 35.15
C ILE A 61 2.76 4.78 35.53
N LEU A 62 3.64 4.93 34.55
CA LEU A 62 5.07 5.09 34.80
C LEU A 62 5.38 6.36 35.61
N ASN A 63 4.74 7.48 35.26
CA ASN A 63 4.93 8.75 35.95
C ASN A 63 4.31 8.78 37.36
N SER A 64 3.37 7.88 37.69
CA SER A 64 2.83 7.76 39.06
C SER A 64 3.69 6.91 40.00
N HIS A 65 4.70 6.21 39.48
CA HIS A 65 5.58 5.32 40.24
C HIS A 65 7.06 5.80 40.27
N GLY A 66 7.36 6.97 39.72
CA GLY A 66 8.67 7.63 39.80
C GLY A 66 8.60 8.90 40.63
#